data_AF-A0A948BBM0-F1
#
_entry.id   AF-A0A948BBM0-F1
#
_cell.length_a   1.000
_cell.length_b   1.000
_cell.length_c   1.000
_cell.angle_alpha   90.00
_cell.angle_beta   90.00
_cell.angle_gamma   90.00
#
_symmetry.space_group_name_H-M   'P 1'
#
loop_
_entity.id
_entity.type
_entity.pdbx_description
1 polymer ?
#
loop_
_entity_poly.entity_id
_entity_poly.type
_entity_poly.pdbx_seq_one_letter_code
_entity_poly.pdbx_strand_id
1 'polypeptide(L)'
;FGANGVIGYFDEYNHEEAEVAVTCRGATCGTVNFTEPRSWITGNAMVLKPKENNLNKRYLFFLLRSTDLSSVITGAAQPQITGSALKPFLIPLPPLEIQEHIVAELDGYASIIAGAKQIAENWKPKIDIDPEWEKVKIGDICIIGDGNHSSKYPRSDEMVAAGVPFIRGVNMIDGKIVDENLIFISPEKHQQLKKGHLKTGDILFSNRGEIGKVAYVDEGFNGANLNSQLAWLRSKEKIQPKYLISILMSDYTQDQLLLLKQGATLQQFTIKQLSSFEIPLPPLEIQEQIVEKIEAERILVESSKKLIDIYDQKTKETISKLWNE
;
A
#
# COMPACT_ATOMS: atom_id res chain seq x y z
N PHE A 1 17.51 -16.82 1.17
CA PHE A 1 16.91 -16.08 2.30
C PHE A 1 17.94 -15.16 2.96
N GLY A 2 17.63 -13.86 2.98
CA GLY A 2 18.37 -12.81 3.68
C GLY A 2 17.67 -12.38 4.97
N ALA A 3 17.98 -11.17 5.44
CA ALA A 3 17.33 -10.56 6.60
C ALA A 3 15.79 -10.54 6.48
N ASN A 4 15.26 -10.03 5.36
CA ASN A 4 13.81 -9.78 5.23
C ASN A 4 13.10 -10.79 4.33
N GLY A 5 13.49 -12.06 4.38
CA GLY A 5 12.88 -13.11 3.55
C GLY A 5 13.69 -13.42 2.28
N VAL A 6 13.01 -13.62 1.16
CA VAL A 6 13.64 -13.95 -0.13
C VAL A 6 14.33 -12.70 -0.70
N ILE A 7 15.63 -12.78 -0.96
CA ILE A 7 16.43 -11.68 -1.53
C ILE A 7 16.92 -11.95 -2.96
N GLY A 8 16.66 -13.15 -3.47
CA GLY A 8 17.17 -13.66 -4.73
C GLY A 8 17.17 -15.18 -4.76
N TYR A 9 17.54 -15.74 -5.90
CA TYR A 9 17.63 -17.18 -6.14
C TYR A 9 19.09 -17.58 -6.28
N PHE A 10 19.41 -18.81 -5.84
CA PHE A 10 20.75 -19.38 -5.89
C PHE A 10 20.60 -20.88 -6.20
N ASP A 11 21.55 -21.43 -6.95
CA ASP A 11 21.43 -22.81 -7.44
C ASP A 11 21.72 -23.88 -6.37
N GLU A 12 22.26 -23.47 -5.21
CA GLU A 12 22.57 -24.34 -4.08
C GLU A 12 21.78 -23.98 -2.82
N TYR A 13 21.68 -24.93 -1.88
CA TYR A 13 21.07 -24.74 -0.57
C TYR A 13 22.02 -25.18 0.55
N ASN A 14 21.95 -24.51 1.69
CA ASN A 14 22.64 -24.93 2.93
C ASN A 14 21.66 -25.46 3.99
N HIS A 15 20.35 -25.40 3.72
CA HIS A 15 19.28 -25.99 4.54
C HIS A 15 18.30 -26.72 3.63
N GLU A 16 18.18 -28.04 3.82
CA GLU A 16 17.27 -28.87 3.05
C GLU A 16 15.82 -28.69 3.47
N GLU A 17 15.58 -28.62 4.78
CA GLU A 17 14.26 -28.45 5.37
C GLU A 17 13.87 -26.98 5.49
N ALA A 18 12.56 -26.74 5.67
CA ALA A 18 12.07 -25.44 6.09
C ALA A 18 12.49 -25.13 7.54
N GLU A 19 12.93 -23.90 7.77
CA GLU A 19 13.53 -23.44 9.02
C GLU A 19 12.89 -22.16 9.55
N VAL A 20 12.93 -21.98 10.88
CA VAL A 20 12.62 -20.70 11.53
C VAL A 20 13.89 -19.85 11.53
N ALA A 21 13.85 -18.70 10.86
CA ALA A 21 14.99 -17.81 10.71
C ALA A 21 14.69 -16.44 11.32
N VAL A 22 15.55 -15.96 12.22
CA VAL A 22 15.48 -14.63 12.83
C VAL A 22 16.58 -13.76 12.27
N THR A 23 16.25 -12.57 11.79
CA THR A 23 17.25 -11.60 11.36
C THR A 23 18.15 -11.22 12.52
N CYS A 24 19.44 -11.48 12.40
CA CYS A 24 20.38 -11.25 13.48
C CYS A 24 21.27 -10.01 13.28
N ARG A 25 21.21 -9.35 12.12
CA ARG A 25 21.98 -8.12 11.82
C ARG A 25 21.21 -7.17 10.91
N GLY A 26 21.38 -5.86 11.14
CA GLY A 26 20.90 -4.81 10.25
C GLY A 26 19.62 -4.12 10.75
N ALA A 27 19.07 -3.21 9.94
CA ALA A 27 17.94 -2.36 10.34
C ALA A 27 16.66 -3.14 10.70
N THR A 28 16.54 -4.38 10.24
CA THR A 28 15.38 -5.25 10.46
C THR A 28 15.67 -6.41 11.42
N CYS A 29 16.71 -6.26 12.24
CA CYS A 29 17.04 -7.21 13.30
C CYS A 29 15.81 -7.56 14.15
N GLY A 30 15.61 -8.85 14.43
CA GLY A 30 14.42 -9.37 15.10
C GLY A 30 13.29 -9.83 14.18
N THR A 31 13.34 -9.54 12.88
CA THR A 31 12.32 -10.05 11.93
C THR A 31 12.38 -11.57 11.83
N VAL A 32 11.25 -12.24 12.04
CA VAL A 32 11.11 -13.71 12.02
C VAL A 32 10.49 -14.17 10.71
N ASN A 33 11.15 -15.12 10.05
CA ASN A 33 10.72 -15.72 8.79
C ASN A 33 10.63 -17.24 8.93
N PHE A 34 9.73 -17.84 8.16
CA PHE A 34 9.71 -19.28 7.91
C PHE A 34 10.24 -19.50 6.49
N THR A 35 11.34 -20.21 6.34
CA THR A 35 11.93 -20.42 5.02
C THR A 35 11.21 -21.52 4.27
N GLU A 36 11.29 -21.47 2.94
CA GLU A 36 10.97 -22.64 2.13
C GLU A 36 12.04 -23.72 2.31
N PRO A 37 11.72 -25.01 2.07
CA PRO A 37 12.73 -26.06 1.94
C PRO A 37 13.76 -25.74 0.85
N ARG A 38 14.93 -26.36 0.92
CA ARG A 38 16.05 -26.18 -0.03
C ARG A 38 16.43 -24.70 -0.19
N SER A 39 16.60 -24.02 0.93
CA SER A 39 16.94 -22.61 0.98
C SER A 39 18.42 -22.38 1.34
N TRP A 40 19.03 -21.39 0.69
CA TRP A 40 20.29 -20.80 1.17
C TRP A 40 20.00 -19.68 2.17
N ILE A 41 20.35 -19.87 3.44
CA ILE A 41 20.18 -18.88 4.50
C ILE A 41 21.53 -18.18 4.73
N THR A 42 21.56 -16.86 4.52
CA THR A 42 22.77 -16.04 4.67
C THR A 42 23.11 -15.76 6.13
N GLY A 43 24.36 -15.36 6.42
CA GLY A 43 24.83 -15.03 7.77
C GLY A 43 24.18 -13.80 8.42
N ASN A 44 23.24 -13.13 7.75
CA ASN A 44 22.41 -12.06 8.32
C ASN A 44 21.17 -12.59 9.05
N ALA A 45 20.91 -13.90 8.97
CA ALA A 45 19.85 -14.58 9.69
C ALA A 45 20.44 -15.71 10.57
N MET A 46 19.81 -15.94 11.71
CA MET A 46 20.10 -17.02 12.64
C MET A 46 18.95 -18.03 12.58
N VAL A 47 19.28 -19.30 12.40
CA VAL A 47 18.30 -20.39 12.36
C VAL A 47 18.04 -20.91 13.77
N LEU A 48 16.77 -21.08 14.12
CA LEU A 48 16.31 -21.67 15.37
C LEU A 48 15.76 -23.06 15.12
N LYS A 49 16.52 -24.08 15.52
CA LYS A 49 16.10 -25.48 15.42
C LYS A 49 15.71 -26.02 16.79
N PRO A 50 14.52 -26.63 16.94
CA PRO A 50 14.19 -27.44 18.11
C PRO A 50 15.28 -28.48 18.38
N LYS A 51 15.74 -28.58 19.62
CA LYS A 51 16.70 -29.62 20.05
C LYS A 51 16.02 -30.95 20.32
N GLU A 52 14.76 -30.89 20.71
CA GLU A 52 13.93 -32.01 21.11
C GLU A 52 12.65 -32.00 20.27
N ASN A 53 11.97 -33.14 20.20
CA ASN A 53 10.74 -33.30 19.41
C ASN A 53 9.51 -32.70 20.09
N ASN A 54 9.65 -32.04 21.24
CA ASN A 54 8.55 -31.42 22.02
C ASN A 54 8.22 -29.97 21.61
N LEU A 55 8.89 -29.44 20.58
CA LEU A 55 8.64 -28.09 20.07
C LEU A 55 8.37 -28.14 18.56
N ASN A 56 7.15 -27.77 18.18
CA ASN A 56 6.73 -27.67 16.79
C ASN A 56 7.37 -26.42 16.13
N LYS A 57 8.02 -26.61 14.97
CA LYS A 57 8.71 -25.51 14.24
C LYS A 57 7.75 -24.41 13.80
N ARG A 58 6.53 -24.73 13.35
CA ARG A 58 5.53 -23.72 12.94
C ARG A 58 5.00 -22.95 14.15
N TYR A 59 4.80 -23.63 15.28
CA TYR A 59 4.43 -22.98 16.53
C TYR A 59 5.48 -21.95 16.94
N LEU A 60 6.76 -22.35 16.95
CA LEU A 60 7.88 -21.45 17.26
C LEU A 60 7.90 -20.22 16.34
N PHE A 61 7.63 -20.42 15.05
CA PHE A 61 7.54 -19.33 14.08
C PHE A 61 6.43 -18.33 14.43
N PHE A 62 5.19 -18.80 14.62
CA PHE A 62 4.07 -17.90 14.92
C PHE A 62 4.26 -17.15 16.25
N LEU A 63 4.76 -17.85 17.25
CA LEU A 63 5.08 -17.29 18.56
C LEU A 63 6.09 -16.16 18.44
N LEU A 64 7.27 -16.43 17.88
CA LEU A 64 8.34 -15.44 17.78
C LEU A 64 7.99 -14.30 16.84
N ARG A 65 7.25 -14.55 15.75
CA ARG A 65 6.81 -13.50 14.81
C ARG A 65 5.90 -12.47 15.47
N SER A 66 5.15 -12.88 16.49
CA SER A 66 4.21 -12.02 17.21
C SER A 66 4.73 -11.55 18.58
N THR A 67 6.01 -11.83 18.88
CA THR A 67 6.67 -11.48 20.14
C THR A 67 7.63 -10.34 19.92
N ASP A 68 7.67 -9.37 20.85
CA ASP A 68 8.67 -8.31 20.81
C ASP A 68 10.05 -8.84 21.22
N LEU A 69 10.98 -8.86 20.27
CA LEU A 69 12.37 -9.26 20.46
C LEU A 69 13.31 -8.07 20.75
N SER A 70 12.77 -6.86 20.95
CA SER A 70 13.57 -5.65 21.22
C SER A 70 14.54 -5.83 22.40
N SER A 71 14.14 -6.57 23.43
CA SER A 71 14.93 -6.83 24.64
C SER A 71 16.21 -7.63 24.39
N VAL A 72 16.28 -8.39 23.30
CA VAL A 72 17.44 -9.20 22.92
C VAL A 72 18.27 -8.58 21.77
N ILE A 73 17.82 -7.44 21.26
CA ILE A 73 18.56 -6.66 20.25
C ILE A 73 19.54 -5.73 20.97
N THR A 74 20.80 -5.78 20.54
CA THR A 74 21.89 -4.93 21.05
C THR A 74 22.54 -4.14 19.92
N GLY A 75 23.30 -3.10 20.27
CA GLY A 75 24.03 -2.27 19.30
C GLY A 75 23.19 -1.13 18.73
N ALA A 76 23.59 0.12 19.04
CA ALA A 76 22.82 1.31 18.67
C ALA A 76 22.93 1.65 17.17
N ALA A 77 24.14 1.62 16.60
CA ALA A 77 24.37 1.95 15.19
C ALA A 77 24.14 0.77 14.23
N GLN A 78 24.34 -0.46 14.72
CA GLN A 78 24.11 -1.69 13.96
C GLN A 78 23.41 -2.70 14.87
N PRO A 79 22.06 -2.78 14.79
CA PRO A 79 21.30 -3.72 15.60
C PRO A 79 21.71 -5.17 15.35
N GLN A 80 21.88 -5.94 16.42
CA GLN A 80 22.33 -7.32 16.40
C GLN A 80 21.66 -8.17 17.47
N ILE A 81 21.25 -9.39 17.09
CA ILE A 81 20.89 -10.48 18.00
C ILE A 81 22.03 -11.49 18.00
N THR A 82 22.55 -11.82 19.17
CA THR A 82 23.56 -12.88 19.34
C THR A 82 22.90 -14.12 19.93
N GLY A 83 23.51 -15.29 19.70
CA GLY A 83 23.06 -16.52 20.36
C GLY A 83 23.14 -16.44 21.89
N SER A 84 24.06 -15.65 22.46
CA SER A 84 24.14 -15.44 23.91
C SER A 84 22.99 -14.57 24.44
N ALA A 85 22.54 -13.57 23.68
CA ALA A 85 21.40 -12.73 24.05
C ALA A 85 20.06 -13.47 23.93
N LEU A 86 19.92 -14.35 22.93
CA LEU A 86 18.67 -15.07 22.69
C LEU A 86 18.51 -16.32 23.58
N LYS A 87 19.59 -17.01 23.95
CA LYS A 87 19.55 -18.21 24.81
C LYS A 87 18.74 -18.06 26.12
N PRO A 88 18.84 -16.95 26.88
CA PRO A 88 18.04 -16.77 28.11
C PRO A 88 16.59 -16.37 27.85
N PHE A 89 16.18 -16.13 26.60
CA PHE A 89 14.82 -15.75 26.26
C PHE A 89 13.87 -16.93 26.49
N LEU A 90 12.92 -16.76 27.42
CA LEU A 90 11.93 -17.78 27.74
C LEU A 90 10.75 -17.68 26.77
N ILE A 91 10.18 -18.83 26.43
CA ILE A 91 8.98 -18.94 25.59
C ILE A 91 7.95 -19.84 26.26
N PRO A 92 6.64 -19.59 26.08
CA PRO A 92 5.61 -20.55 26.47
C PRO A 92 5.74 -21.84 25.65
N LEU A 93 5.76 -22.97 26.34
CA LEU A 93 5.93 -24.30 25.75
C LEU A 93 4.81 -25.25 26.24
N PRO A 94 3.59 -25.13 25.69
CA PRO A 94 2.51 -26.06 26.00
C PRO A 94 2.79 -27.46 25.42
N PRO A 95 2.02 -28.49 25.79
CA PRO A 95 2.15 -29.82 25.19
C PRO A 95 2.02 -29.79 23.66
N LEU A 96 2.67 -30.72 22.96
CA LEU A 96 2.70 -30.78 21.49
C LEU A 96 1.30 -30.74 20.85
N GLU A 97 0.34 -31.46 21.42
CA GLU A 97 -1.04 -31.47 20.93
C GLU A 97 -1.67 -30.08 20.93
N ILE A 98 -1.40 -29.29 21.97
CA ILE A 98 -1.87 -27.89 22.06
C ILE A 98 -1.13 -27.01 21.05
N GLN A 99 0.18 -27.21 20.88
CA GLN A 99 0.95 -26.50 19.84
C GLN A 99 0.38 -26.77 18.44
N GLU A 100 0.02 -28.02 18.14
CA GLU A 100 -0.55 -28.43 16.86
C GLU A 100 -1.93 -27.81 16.62
N HIS A 101 -2.79 -27.75 17.64
CA HIS A 101 -4.07 -27.05 17.54
C HIS A 101 -3.91 -25.55 17.27
N ILE A 102 -2.98 -24.89 17.98
CA ILE A 102 -2.68 -23.46 17.74
C ILE A 102 -2.14 -23.25 16.33
N VAL A 103 -1.22 -24.10 15.87
CA VAL A 103 -0.68 -24.01 14.51
C VAL A 103 -1.79 -24.16 13.47
N ALA A 104 -2.69 -25.13 13.63
CA ALA A 104 -3.79 -25.34 12.70
C ALA A 104 -4.72 -24.12 12.62
N GLU A 105 -5.02 -23.47 13.75
CA GLU A 105 -5.79 -22.23 13.81
C GLU A 105 -5.05 -21.08 13.07
N LEU A 106 -3.78 -20.86 13.39
CA LEU A 106 -2.99 -19.75 12.86
C LEU A 106 -2.62 -19.91 11.38
N ASP A 107 -2.36 -21.13 10.90
CA ASP A 107 -2.19 -21.40 9.46
C ASP A 107 -3.51 -21.12 8.71
N GLY A 108 -4.67 -21.40 9.32
CA GLY A 108 -5.97 -21.00 8.80
C GLY A 108 -6.10 -19.48 8.65
N TYR A 109 -5.71 -18.72 9.67
CA TYR A 109 -5.71 -17.25 9.61
C TYR A 109 -4.73 -16.72 8.55
N ALA A 110 -3.51 -17.24 8.51
CA ALA A 110 -2.50 -16.86 7.53
C ALA A 110 -2.97 -17.11 6.09
N SER A 111 -3.70 -18.21 5.84
CA SER A 111 -4.27 -18.52 4.54
C SER A 111 -5.34 -17.51 4.11
N ILE A 112 -6.22 -17.10 5.03
CA ILE A 112 -7.23 -16.06 4.77
C ILE A 112 -6.57 -14.72 4.46
N ILE A 113 -5.57 -14.32 5.27
CA ILE A 113 -4.80 -13.09 5.07
C ILE A 113 -4.12 -13.12 3.70
N ALA A 114 -3.48 -14.23 3.32
CA ALA A 114 -2.80 -14.36 2.04
C ALA A 114 -3.76 -14.23 0.86
N GLY A 115 -4.92 -14.90 0.90
CA GLY A 115 -5.94 -14.78 -0.14
C GLY A 115 -6.52 -13.36 -0.24
N ALA A 116 -6.79 -12.72 0.91
CA ALA A 116 -7.28 -11.35 0.95
C ALA A 116 -6.26 -10.33 0.41
N LYS A 117 -4.96 -10.52 0.70
CA LYS A 117 -3.87 -9.70 0.14
C LYS A 117 -3.78 -9.85 -1.37
N GLN A 118 -3.86 -11.07 -1.90
CA GLN A 118 -3.86 -11.29 -3.35
C GLN A 118 -5.01 -10.56 -4.05
N ILE A 119 -6.21 -10.56 -3.47
CA ILE A 119 -7.34 -9.80 -4.01
C ILE A 119 -7.03 -8.30 -3.99
N ALA A 120 -6.57 -7.77 -2.86
CA ALA A 120 -6.33 -6.35 -2.69
C ALA A 120 -5.19 -5.80 -3.55
N GLU A 121 -4.10 -6.55 -3.72
CA GLU A 121 -2.90 -6.13 -4.45
C GLU A 121 -3.06 -6.26 -5.97
N ASN A 122 -3.85 -7.24 -6.43
CA ASN A 122 -4.01 -7.51 -7.87
C ASN A 122 -5.27 -6.88 -8.47
N TRP A 123 -6.19 -6.35 -7.66
CA TRP A 123 -7.38 -5.71 -8.20
C TRP A 123 -7.05 -4.35 -8.82
N LYS A 124 -7.57 -4.14 -10.02
CA LYS A 124 -7.62 -2.85 -10.71
C LYS A 124 -8.92 -2.76 -11.51
N PRO A 125 -9.43 -1.55 -11.78
CA PRO A 125 -10.57 -1.38 -12.66
C PRO A 125 -10.29 -1.96 -14.04
N LYS A 126 -11.03 -3.01 -14.40
CA LYS A 126 -11.00 -3.58 -15.76
C LYS A 126 -12.14 -3.01 -16.58
N ILE A 127 -11.80 -2.34 -17.67
CA ILE A 127 -12.76 -1.78 -18.62
C ILE A 127 -12.44 -2.38 -19.99
N ASP A 128 -13.41 -3.11 -20.54
CA ASP A 128 -13.31 -3.63 -21.90
C ASP A 128 -13.62 -2.48 -22.87
N ILE A 129 -12.58 -1.94 -23.51
CA ILE A 129 -12.71 -0.78 -24.40
C ILE A 129 -13.31 -1.22 -25.72
N ASP A 130 -14.48 -0.67 -26.05
CA ASP A 130 -15.07 -0.82 -27.38
C ASP A 130 -14.32 0.07 -28.39
N PRO A 131 -13.81 -0.49 -29.50
CA PRO A 131 -13.20 0.28 -30.57
C PRO A 131 -14.12 1.33 -31.21
N GLU A 132 -15.44 1.20 -31.08
CA GLU A 132 -16.42 2.16 -31.59
C GLU A 132 -16.58 3.39 -30.70
N TRP A 133 -16.09 3.36 -29.45
CA TRP A 133 -16.15 4.52 -28.57
C TRP A 133 -15.25 5.64 -29.09
N GLU A 134 -15.82 6.85 -29.16
CA GLU A 134 -15.06 8.04 -29.52
C GLU A 134 -13.91 8.25 -28.53
N LYS A 135 -12.72 8.55 -29.04
CA LYS A 135 -11.61 9.02 -28.22
C LYS A 135 -11.66 10.54 -28.15
N VAL A 136 -11.73 11.06 -26.93
CA VAL A 136 -11.81 12.50 -26.68
C VAL A 136 -10.63 12.95 -25.84
N LYS A 137 -10.22 14.21 -25.99
CA LYS A 137 -9.19 14.81 -25.16
C LYS A 137 -9.76 15.16 -23.79
N ILE A 138 -9.01 14.91 -22.73
CA ILE A 138 -9.43 15.24 -21.36
C ILE A 138 -9.81 16.73 -21.23
N GLY A 139 -9.09 17.64 -21.89
CA GLY A 139 -9.41 19.07 -21.86
C GLY A 139 -10.78 19.45 -22.44
N ASP A 140 -11.30 18.64 -23.36
CA ASP A 140 -12.62 18.87 -23.97
C ASP A 140 -13.74 18.50 -23.00
N ILE A 141 -13.53 17.49 -22.16
CA ILE A 141 -14.53 16.96 -21.22
C ILE A 141 -14.28 17.33 -19.75
N CYS A 142 -13.14 17.93 -19.41
CA CYS A 142 -12.80 18.34 -18.04
C CYS A 142 -12.35 19.80 -17.99
N ILE A 143 -12.59 20.45 -16.86
CA ILE A 143 -11.85 21.65 -16.44
C ILE A 143 -10.61 21.16 -15.70
N ILE A 144 -9.44 21.70 -16.06
CA ILE A 144 -8.16 21.26 -15.48
C ILE A 144 -7.55 22.43 -14.73
N GLY A 145 -7.08 22.16 -13.50
CA GLY A 145 -6.24 23.08 -12.76
C GLY A 145 -5.13 22.37 -12.01
N ASP A 146 -4.27 23.17 -11.40
CA ASP A 146 -3.08 22.72 -10.68
C ASP A 146 -3.04 23.34 -9.27
N GLY A 147 -2.11 22.83 -8.45
CA GLY A 147 -1.76 23.44 -7.18
C GLY A 147 -1.12 24.82 -7.36
N ASN A 148 -0.96 25.56 -6.27
CA ASN A 148 -0.39 26.91 -6.33
C ASN A 148 1.14 26.84 -6.61
N HIS A 149 1.65 27.72 -7.47
CA HIS A 149 3.09 27.87 -7.79
C HIS A 149 3.66 29.25 -7.41
N SER A 150 2.83 30.13 -6.84
CA SER A 150 3.24 31.50 -6.50
C SER A 150 4.16 31.55 -5.27
N SER A 151 4.74 32.72 -5.01
CA SER A 151 5.49 33.00 -3.78
C SER A 151 4.68 32.78 -2.49
N LYS A 152 3.36 32.67 -2.59
CA LYS A 152 2.45 32.36 -1.47
C LYS A 152 2.27 30.85 -1.22
N TYR A 153 3.00 29.99 -1.93
CA TYR A 153 2.97 28.55 -1.71
C TYR A 153 3.25 28.22 -0.22
N PRO A 154 2.47 27.33 0.43
CA PRO A 154 2.69 26.96 1.83
C PRO A 154 4.07 26.30 2.03
N ARG A 155 4.86 26.86 2.94
CA ARG A 155 6.14 26.28 3.36
C ARG A 155 5.95 25.34 4.56
N SER A 156 6.95 24.49 4.81
CA SER A 156 6.88 23.49 5.88
C SER A 156 6.67 24.09 7.28
N ASP A 157 7.23 25.28 7.52
CA ASP A 157 7.07 26.05 8.76
C ASP A 157 5.71 26.76 8.89
N GLU A 158 4.92 26.81 7.81
CA GLU A 158 3.55 27.34 7.79
C GLU A 158 2.48 26.25 7.96
N MET A 159 2.89 24.98 8.10
CA MET A 159 1.97 23.87 8.32
C MET A 159 1.46 23.88 9.76
N VAL A 160 0.18 23.58 9.93
CA VAL A 160 -0.49 23.57 11.23
C VAL A 160 -0.91 22.15 11.61
N ALA A 161 -1.12 21.91 12.92
CA ALA A 161 -1.52 20.60 13.42
C ALA A 161 -2.94 20.18 12.99
N ALA A 162 -3.82 21.17 12.78
CA ALA A 162 -5.18 20.97 12.27
C ALA A 162 -5.61 22.21 11.48
N GLY A 163 -6.41 22.02 10.42
CA GLY A 163 -6.82 23.09 9.52
C GLY A 163 -7.41 22.54 8.23
N VAL A 164 -7.17 23.24 7.11
CA VAL A 164 -7.59 22.78 5.79
C VAL A 164 -6.61 21.72 5.29
N PRO A 165 -7.07 20.51 4.89
CA PRO A 165 -6.21 19.49 4.33
C PRO A 165 -5.40 19.99 3.13
N PHE A 166 -4.11 19.70 3.12
CA PHE A 166 -3.19 20.01 2.03
C PHE A 166 -2.64 18.72 1.40
N ILE A 167 -3.31 18.28 0.34
CA ILE A 167 -3.13 16.97 -0.28
C ILE A 167 -1.80 16.91 -1.06
N ARG A 168 -1.03 15.85 -0.84
CA ARG A 168 0.21 15.54 -1.57
C ARG A 168 0.10 14.17 -2.24
N GLY A 169 1.02 13.87 -3.17
CA GLY A 169 1.03 12.58 -3.88
C GLY A 169 1.16 11.35 -2.97
N VAL A 170 1.73 11.51 -1.77
CA VAL A 170 1.81 10.45 -0.74
C VAL A 170 0.45 10.12 -0.12
N ASN A 171 -0.51 11.04 -0.16
CA ASN A 171 -1.87 10.84 0.35
C ASN A 171 -2.79 10.20 -0.69
N MET A 172 -2.33 10.04 -1.94
CA MET A 172 -3.09 9.36 -2.99
C MET A 172 -2.74 7.88 -2.94
N ILE A 173 -3.66 6.99 -2.59
CA ILE A 173 -3.42 5.53 -2.52
C ILE A 173 -4.63 4.82 -3.11
N ASP A 174 -4.40 3.90 -4.06
CA ASP A 174 -5.43 3.07 -4.69
C ASP A 174 -6.68 3.83 -5.18
N GLY A 175 -6.47 5.01 -5.79
CA GLY A 175 -7.58 5.85 -6.28
C GLY A 175 -8.32 6.64 -5.21
N LYS A 176 -7.86 6.62 -3.95
CA LYS A 176 -8.43 7.38 -2.83
C LYS A 176 -7.45 8.41 -2.29
N ILE A 177 -7.98 9.39 -1.58
CA ILE A 177 -7.21 10.25 -0.68
C ILE A 177 -7.29 9.62 0.71
N VAL A 178 -6.14 9.47 1.36
CA VAL A 178 -6.04 8.86 2.68
C VAL A 178 -5.46 9.83 3.71
N ASP A 179 -5.85 9.66 4.98
CA ASP A 179 -5.52 10.58 6.07
C ASP A 179 -4.10 10.39 6.61
N GLU A 180 -3.42 9.27 6.29
CA GLU A 180 -2.07 9.01 6.77
C GLU A 180 -1.09 10.07 6.27
N ASN A 181 -0.34 10.67 7.20
CA ASN A 181 0.61 11.76 6.93
C ASN A 181 -0.02 12.97 6.22
N LEU A 182 -1.32 13.18 6.40
CA LEU A 182 -1.99 14.38 5.96
C LEU A 182 -1.44 15.59 6.73
N ILE A 183 -1.22 16.69 6.00
CA ILE A 183 -0.77 17.95 6.56
C ILE A 183 -1.82 19.02 6.32
N PHE A 184 -1.81 20.05 7.16
CA PHE A 184 -2.83 21.07 7.15
C PHE A 184 -2.22 22.46 6.97
N ILE A 185 -2.98 23.32 6.29
CA ILE A 185 -2.72 24.75 6.23
C ILE A 185 -3.82 25.49 6.99
N SER A 186 -3.51 26.68 7.51
CA SER A 186 -4.54 27.48 8.18
C SER A 186 -5.62 27.93 7.18
N PRO A 187 -6.86 28.18 7.64
CA PRO A 187 -7.92 28.74 6.79
C PRO A 187 -7.52 30.06 6.12
N GLU A 188 -6.77 30.92 6.82
CA GLU A 188 -6.27 32.19 6.29
C GLU A 188 -5.29 31.96 5.15
N LYS A 189 -4.37 31.00 5.31
CA LYS A 189 -3.44 30.62 4.25
C LYS A 189 -4.20 30.07 3.05
N HIS A 190 -5.17 29.18 3.28
CA HIS A 190 -6.00 28.60 2.24
C HIS A 190 -6.74 29.67 1.41
N GLN A 191 -7.35 30.67 2.07
CA GLN A 191 -8.03 31.79 1.39
C GLN A 191 -7.07 32.65 0.54
N GLN A 192 -5.79 32.74 0.90
CA GLN A 192 -4.79 33.47 0.12
C GLN A 192 -4.36 32.73 -1.16
N LEU A 193 -4.53 31.41 -1.22
CA LEU A 193 -4.22 30.63 -2.41
C LEU A 193 -5.33 30.84 -3.44
N LYS A 194 -4.99 31.23 -4.67
CA LYS A 194 -5.98 31.40 -5.76
C LYS A 194 -6.28 30.10 -6.52
N LYS A 195 -5.48 29.07 -6.28
CA LYS A 195 -5.47 27.80 -6.99
C LYS A 195 -5.48 26.65 -5.98
N GLY A 196 -5.76 25.46 -6.49
CA GLY A 196 -5.74 24.22 -5.72
C GLY A 196 -7.00 23.95 -4.91
N HIS A 197 -8.07 24.75 -5.06
CA HIS A 197 -9.32 24.55 -4.31
C HIS A 197 -10.14 23.39 -4.86
N LEU A 198 -10.18 22.31 -4.08
CA LEU A 198 -10.84 21.07 -4.45
C LEU A 198 -12.33 21.09 -4.20
N LYS A 199 -13.05 20.33 -5.01
CA LYS A 199 -14.48 20.02 -4.85
C LYS A 199 -14.69 18.51 -4.90
N THR A 200 -15.73 18.04 -4.21
CA THR A 200 -16.20 16.67 -4.34
C THR A 200 -16.41 16.32 -5.82
N GLY A 201 -15.90 15.15 -6.24
CA GLY A 201 -15.93 14.69 -7.63
C GLY A 201 -14.75 15.15 -8.49
N ASP A 202 -13.84 15.97 -7.97
CA ASP A 202 -12.57 16.22 -8.66
C ASP A 202 -11.71 14.95 -8.65
N ILE A 203 -10.98 14.72 -9.75
CA ILE A 203 -9.96 13.66 -9.83
C ILE A 203 -8.59 14.29 -9.75
N LEU A 204 -7.81 13.93 -8.74
CA LEU A 204 -6.41 14.33 -8.63
C LEU A 204 -5.57 13.49 -9.59
N PHE A 205 -4.58 14.13 -10.21
CA PHE A 205 -3.61 13.48 -11.07
C PHE A 205 -2.21 13.95 -10.73
N SER A 206 -1.29 13.00 -10.53
CA SER A 206 0.11 13.30 -10.23
C SER A 206 0.86 13.69 -11.51
N ASN A 207 1.33 14.94 -11.57
CA ASN A 207 2.07 15.49 -12.72
C ASN A 207 3.59 15.37 -12.57
N ARG A 208 4.10 15.11 -11.36
CA ARG A 208 5.54 14.94 -11.06
C ARG A 208 5.75 13.86 -10.02
N GLY A 209 6.93 13.24 -10.02
CA GLY A 209 7.21 12.06 -9.21
C GLY A 209 6.58 10.82 -9.84
N GLU A 210 5.68 10.14 -9.12
CA GLU A 210 4.87 9.03 -9.65
C GLU A 210 3.78 9.57 -10.59
N ILE A 211 4.17 9.95 -11.81
CA ILE A 211 3.25 10.46 -12.83
C ILE A 211 2.15 9.43 -13.12
N GLY A 212 0.89 9.86 -13.26
CA GLY A 212 -0.22 8.96 -13.63
C GLY A 212 -0.96 8.35 -12.44
N LYS A 213 -0.48 8.56 -11.22
CA LYS A 213 -1.23 8.25 -10.00
C LYS A 213 -2.46 9.16 -9.92
N VAL A 214 -3.60 8.59 -9.54
CA VAL A 214 -4.88 9.31 -9.42
C VAL A 214 -5.57 9.09 -8.09
N ALA A 215 -6.46 10.01 -7.71
CA ALA A 215 -7.31 9.88 -6.53
C ALA A 215 -8.63 10.63 -6.69
N TYR A 216 -9.71 10.08 -6.15
CA TYR A 216 -11.04 10.72 -6.13
C TYR A 216 -11.17 11.63 -4.91
N VAL A 217 -11.63 12.87 -5.11
CA VAL A 217 -12.00 13.77 -4.01
C VAL A 217 -13.42 13.45 -3.57
N ASP A 218 -13.56 12.80 -2.42
CA ASP A 218 -14.86 12.59 -1.78
C ASP A 218 -15.29 13.79 -0.92
N GLU A 219 -16.45 13.65 -0.27
CA GLU A 219 -17.03 14.71 0.55
C GLU A 219 -16.13 15.13 1.73
N GLY A 220 -15.33 14.21 2.26
CA GLY A 220 -14.41 14.48 3.38
C GLY A 220 -13.28 15.43 2.99
N PHE A 221 -12.95 15.51 1.70
CA PHE A 221 -11.91 16.39 1.16
C PHE A 221 -12.46 17.56 0.34
N ASN A 222 -13.77 17.81 0.41
CA ASN A 222 -14.37 18.99 -0.21
C ASN A 222 -13.77 20.28 0.40
N GLY A 223 -13.33 21.22 -0.43
CA GLY A 223 -12.67 22.44 0.03
C GLY A 223 -11.22 22.25 0.51
N ALA A 224 -10.63 21.05 0.36
CA ALA A 224 -9.20 20.86 0.57
C ALA A 224 -8.35 21.65 -0.45
N ASN A 225 -7.05 21.72 -0.18
CA ASN A 225 -6.08 22.29 -1.12
C ASN A 225 -5.00 21.25 -1.51
N LEU A 226 -4.21 21.49 -2.55
CA LEU A 226 -3.23 20.51 -3.04
C LEU A 226 -1.85 21.10 -3.36
N ASN A 227 -0.87 20.21 -3.28
CA ASN A 227 0.51 20.44 -3.66
C ASN A 227 0.65 20.78 -5.16
N SER A 228 1.61 21.64 -5.48
CA SER A 228 1.91 22.10 -6.85
C SER A 228 2.34 21.00 -7.85
N GLN A 229 2.64 19.79 -7.37
CA GLN A 229 2.96 18.62 -8.19
C GLN A 229 1.72 17.85 -8.67
N LEU A 230 0.53 18.24 -8.21
CA LEU A 230 -0.73 17.61 -8.57
C LEU A 230 -1.56 18.53 -9.47
N ALA A 231 -2.33 17.92 -10.37
CA ALA A 231 -3.47 18.52 -11.04
C ALA A 231 -4.78 18.00 -10.44
N TRP A 232 -5.86 18.73 -10.67
CA TRP A 232 -7.22 18.27 -10.48
C TRP A 232 -7.99 18.38 -11.80
N LEU A 233 -8.83 17.38 -12.05
CA LEU A 233 -9.72 17.25 -13.20
C LEU A 233 -11.15 17.34 -12.69
N ARG A 234 -11.89 18.35 -13.12
CA ARG A 234 -13.30 18.50 -12.81
C ARG A 234 -14.15 18.17 -14.03
N SER A 235 -14.96 17.13 -13.90
CA SER A 235 -15.82 16.63 -14.97
C SER A 235 -16.80 17.69 -15.47
N LYS A 236 -16.98 17.76 -16.80
CA LYS A 236 -18.10 18.45 -17.46
C LYS A 236 -19.24 17.44 -17.72
N GLU A 237 -20.32 17.91 -18.34
CA GLU A 237 -21.57 17.15 -18.54
C GLU A 237 -21.43 15.78 -19.23
N LYS A 238 -20.43 15.61 -20.11
CA LYS A 238 -20.26 14.38 -20.91
C LYS A 238 -19.55 13.23 -20.17
N ILE A 239 -18.98 13.47 -19.00
CA ILE A 239 -18.13 12.49 -18.31
C ILE A 239 -18.53 12.40 -16.84
N GLN A 240 -18.74 11.18 -16.35
CA GLN A 240 -18.96 10.96 -14.93
C GLN A 240 -17.63 10.94 -14.17
N PRO A 241 -17.51 11.63 -13.02
CA PRO A 241 -16.30 11.59 -12.19
C PRO A 241 -15.80 10.19 -11.85
N LYS A 242 -16.71 9.28 -11.50
CA LYS A 242 -16.36 7.90 -11.15
C LYS A 242 -15.85 7.12 -12.35
N TYR A 243 -16.45 7.29 -13.53
CA TYR A 243 -15.92 6.69 -14.76
C TYR A 243 -14.56 7.28 -15.11
N LEU A 244 -14.37 8.59 -14.97
CA LEU A 244 -13.10 9.27 -15.23
C LEU A 244 -11.95 8.70 -14.38
N ILE A 245 -12.15 8.49 -13.08
CA ILE A 245 -11.09 7.85 -12.28
C ILE A 245 -10.89 6.39 -12.68
N SER A 246 -11.96 5.63 -12.94
CA SER A 246 -11.86 4.23 -13.35
C SER A 246 -11.06 4.07 -14.65
N ILE A 247 -11.32 4.88 -15.68
CA ILE A 247 -10.59 4.80 -16.95
C ILE A 247 -9.14 5.26 -16.78
N LEU A 248 -8.87 6.27 -15.95
CA LEU A 248 -7.51 6.70 -15.65
C LEU A 248 -6.71 5.65 -14.87
N MET A 249 -7.37 4.84 -14.02
CA MET A 249 -6.73 3.73 -13.28
C MET A 249 -6.58 2.45 -14.10
N SER A 250 -7.35 2.28 -15.16
CA SER A 250 -7.33 1.07 -15.98
C SER A 250 -5.97 0.83 -16.66
N ASP A 251 -5.67 -0.44 -16.96
CA ASP A 251 -4.46 -0.81 -17.69
C ASP A 251 -4.36 -0.09 -19.05
N TYR A 252 -5.50 0.13 -19.73
CA TYR A 252 -5.56 0.90 -20.98
C TYR A 252 -4.87 2.27 -20.91
N THR A 253 -5.15 3.02 -19.84
CA THR A 253 -4.55 4.36 -19.66
C THR A 253 -3.15 4.27 -19.08
N GLN A 254 -2.92 3.37 -18.11
CA GLN A 254 -1.62 3.24 -17.45
C GLN A 254 -0.53 2.76 -18.42
N ASP A 255 -0.86 1.86 -19.35
CA ASP A 255 0.06 1.40 -20.40
C ASP A 255 0.44 2.53 -21.37
N GLN A 256 -0.51 3.38 -21.75
CA GLN A 256 -0.23 4.55 -22.58
C GLN A 256 0.68 5.56 -21.86
N LEU A 257 0.42 5.82 -20.58
CA LEU A 257 1.28 6.67 -19.76
C LEU A 257 2.68 6.06 -19.60
N LEU A 258 2.79 4.74 -19.48
CA LEU A 258 4.06 4.04 -19.39
C LEU A 258 4.88 4.17 -20.68
N LEU A 259 4.24 3.97 -21.84
CA LEU A 259 4.89 4.13 -23.15
C LEU A 259 5.42 5.56 -23.35
N LEU A 260 4.64 6.57 -22.97
CA LEU A 260 5.07 7.97 -23.03
C LEU A 260 6.30 8.24 -22.15
N LYS A 261 6.39 7.61 -20.97
CA LYS A 261 7.55 7.72 -20.06
C LYS A 261 8.79 7.00 -20.57
N GLN A 262 8.64 5.87 -21.27
CA GLN A 262 9.81 5.12 -21.78
C GLN A 262 10.50 5.86 -22.94
N GLY A 263 9.75 6.62 -23.75
CA GLY A 263 10.28 7.37 -24.88
C GLY A 263 10.96 8.71 -24.53
N ALA A 264 10.91 9.16 -23.27
CA ALA A 264 11.41 10.47 -22.87
C ALA A 264 11.83 10.51 -21.40
N THR A 265 12.86 11.27 -21.04
CA THR A 265 13.20 11.59 -19.64
C THR A 265 12.18 12.58 -19.04
N LEU A 266 10.90 12.21 -19.04
CA LEU A 266 9.79 13.05 -18.59
C LEU A 266 9.88 13.23 -17.07
N GLN A 267 10.47 14.33 -16.65
CA GLN A 267 10.46 14.75 -15.24
C GLN A 267 9.09 15.31 -14.81
N GLN A 268 8.24 15.69 -15.77
CA GLN A 268 6.93 16.27 -15.52
C GLN A 268 5.96 15.98 -16.68
N PHE A 269 4.73 15.60 -16.32
CA PHE A 269 3.58 15.59 -17.23
C PHE A 269 2.86 16.92 -17.11
N THR A 270 2.93 17.74 -18.16
CA THR A 270 2.41 19.11 -18.12
C THR A 270 0.87 19.13 -18.22
N ILE A 271 0.25 20.21 -17.74
CA ILE A 271 -1.20 20.44 -17.90
C ILE A 271 -1.60 20.42 -19.38
N LYS A 272 -0.73 20.90 -20.28
CA LYS A 272 -0.97 20.84 -21.73
C LYS A 272 -1.03 19.40 -22.23
N GLN A 273 -0.09 18.55 -21.80
CA GLN A 273 -0.08 17.14 -22.17
C GLN A 273 -1.31 16.40 -21.60
N LEU A 274 -1.65 16.67 -20.33
CA LEU A 274 -2.85 16.11 -19.69
C LEU A 274 -4.13 16.54 -20.40
N SER A 275 -4.23 17.82 -20.77
CA SER A 275 -5.35 18.35 -21.54
C SER A 275 -5.50 17.67 -22.91
N SER A 276 -4.38 17.38 -23.58
CA SER A 276 -4.39 16.70 -24.89
C SER A 276 -4.45 15.17 -24.83
N PHE A 277 -4.37 14.57 -23.64
CA PHE A 277 -4.39 13.12 -23.49
C PHE A 277 -5.78 12.59 -23.85
N GLU A 278 -5.83 11.53 -24.67
CA GLU A 278 -7.08 11.00 -25.20
C GLU A 278 -7.53 9.77 -24.39
N ILE A 279 -8.82 9.74 -24.07
CA ILE A 279 -9.47 8.59 -23.42
C ILE A 279 -10.75 8.20 -24.16
N PRO A 280 -11.15 6.92 -24.13
CA PRO A 280 -12.44 6.48 -24.65
C PRO A 280 -13.58 7.14 -23.88
N LEU A 281 -14.63 7.54 -24.61
CA LEU A 281 -15.82 8.18 -24.04
C LEU A 281 -17.07 7.45 -24.52
N PRO A 282 -17.54 6.43 -23.78
CA PRO A 282 -18.82 5.82 -24.05
C PRO A 282 -19.98 6.76 -23.66
N PRO A 283 -21.22 6.48 -24.12
CA PRO A 283 -22.42 7.16 -23.64
C PRO A 283 -22.55 7.12 -22.12
N LEU A 284 -23.19 8.13 -21.51
CA LEU A 284 -23.33 8.24 -20.05
C LEU A 284 -23.94 6.99 -19.41
N GLU A 285 -24.95 6.39 -20.05
CA GLU A 285 -25.57 5.14 -19.56
C GLU A 285 -24.57 3.98 -19.46
N ILE A 286 -23.66 3.86 -20.42
CA ILE A 286 -22.60 2.85 -20.39
C ILE A 286 -21.53 3.20 -19.34
N GLN A 287 -21.21 4.48 -19.16
CA GLN A 287 -20.34 4.93 -18.07
C GLN A 287 -20.91 4.51 -16.70
N GLU A 288 -22.22 4.67 -16.49
CA GLU A 288 -22.91 4.27 -15.25
C GLU A 288 -22.82 2.76 -15.02
N GLN A 289 -23.10 1.94 -16.04
CA GLN A 289 -23.01 0.49 -15.94
C GLN A 289 -21.58 0.02 -15.61
N ILE A 290 -20.57 0.63 -16.23
CA ILE A 290 -19.16 0.35 -15.94
C ILE A 290 -18.84 0.69 -14.48
N VAL A 291 -19.25 1.89 -14.04
CA VAL A 291 -19.02 2.36 -12.67
C VAL A 291 -19.72 1.48 -11.64
N GLU A 292 -20.96 1.05 -11.88
CA GLU A 292 -21.71 0.18 -10.98
C GLU A 292 -20.96 -1.14 -10.74
N LYS A 293 -20.50 -1.77 -11.82
CA LYS A 293 -19.71 -3.01 -11.73
C LYS A 293 -18.41 -2.81 -10.94
N ILE A 294 -17.64 -1.78 -11.28
CA ILE A 294 -16.35 -1.50 -10.64
C ILE A 294 -16.53 -1.17 -9.17
N GLU A 295 -17.56 -0.40 -8.80
CA GLU A 295 -17.83 -0.08 -7.41
C GLU A 295 -18.26 -1.32 -6.61
N ALA A 296 -19.04 -2.23 -7.21
CA ALA A 296 -19.38 -3.50 -6.57
C ALA A 296 -18.13 -4.35 -6.29
N GLU A 297 -17.20 -4.44 -7.24
CA GLU A 297 -15.91 -5.11 -7.04
C GLU A 297 -15.06 -4.41 -5.96
N ARG A 298 -15.00 -3.07 -5.99
CA ARG A 298 -14.24 -2.28 -5.01
C ARG A 298 -14.72 -2.52 -3.58
N ILE A 299 -16.03 -2.69 -3.36
CA ILE A 299 -16.59 -3.02 -2.04
C ILE A 299 -16.02 -4.36 -1.52
N LEU A 300 -15.90 -5.36 -2.40
CA LEU A 300 -15.34 -6.66 -2.03
C LEU A 300 -13.85 -6.55 -1.68
N VAL A 301 -13.09 -5.79 -2.47
CA VAL A 301 -11.66 -5.54 -2.24
C VAL A 301 -11.41 -4.85 -0.90
N GLU A 302 -12.20 -3.83 -0.58
CA GLU A 302 -12.12 -3.14 0.70
C GLU A 302 -12.54 -4.04 1.87
N SER A 303 -13.47 -4.95 1.65
CA SER A 303 -13.84 -5.97 2.63
C SER A 303 -12.70 -6.97 2.84
N SER A 304 -11.97 -7.35 1.79
CA SER A 304 -10.75 -8.15 1.90
C SER A 304 -9.66 -7.44 2.69
N LYS A 305 -9.46 -6.13 2.50
CA LYS A 305 -8.52 -5.33 3.31
C LYS A 305 -8.88 -5.39 4.81
N LYS A 306 -10.17 -5.26 5.15
CA LYS A 306 -10.63 -5.40 6.54
C LYS A 306 -10.43 -6.82 7.11
N LEU A 307 -10.57 -7.86 6.28
CA LEU A 307 -10.30 -9.23 6.72
C LEU A 307 -8.83 -9.40 7.12
N ILE A 308 -7.89 -8.78 6.39
CA ILE A 308 -6.47 -8.79 6.76
C ILE A 308 -6.31 -8.26 8.19
N ASP A 309 -6.85 -7.08 8.48
CA ASP A 309 -6.71 -6.46 9.81
C ASP A 309 -7.34 -7.32 10.91
N ILE A 310 -8.53 -7.88 10.67
CA ILE A 310 -9.23 -8.74 11.64
C ILE A 310 -8.41 -9.99 11.97
N TYR A 311 -7.87 -10.67 10.95
CA TYR A 311 -7.15 -11.93 11.16
C TYR A 311 -5.72 -11.70 11.65
N ASP A 312 -5.09 -10.57 11.32
CA ASP A 312 -3.84 -10.13 11.94
C ASP A 312 -4.05 -9.87 13.44
N GLN A 313 -5.17 -9.24 13.81
CA GLN A 313 -5.51 -9.00 15.22
C GLN A 313 -5.82 -10.31 15.97
N LYS A 314 -6.60 -11.22 15.38
CA LYS A 314 -6.83 -12.55 15.97
C LYS A 314 -5.54 -13.34 16.18
N THR A 315 -4.61 -13.27 15.24
CA THR A 315 -3.29 -13.89 15.37
C THR A 315 -2.55 -13.35 16.60
N LYS A 316 -2.52 -12.03 16.78
CA LYS A 316 -1.92 -11.39 17.97
C LYS A 316 -2.60 -11.81 19.26
N GLU A 317 -3.93 -11.90 19.27
CA GLU A 317 -4.70 -12.30 20.45
C GLU A 317 -4.45 -13.76 20.85
N THR A 318 -4.43 -14.69 19.89
CA THR A 318 -4.13 -16.10 20.15
C THR A 318 -2.72 -16.26 20.74
N ILE A 319 -1.72 -15.55 20.19
CA ILE A 319 -0.36 -15.59 20.75
C ILE A 319 -0.29 -14.90 22.12
N SER A 320 -0.95 -13.76 22.31
CA SER A 320 -0.89 -13.04 23.59
C SER A 320 -1.44 -13.86 24.76
N LYS A 321 -2.43 -14.74 24.53
CA LYS A 321 -2.96 -15.64 25.58
C LYS A 321 -1.88 -16.57 26.12
N LEU A 322 -0.98 -17.05 25.26
CA LEU A 322 0.12 -17.95 25.66
C LEU A 322 1.12 -17.30 26.62
N TRP A 323 1.24 -15.96 26.59
CA TRP A 323 2.15 -15.22 27.46
C TRP A 323 1.52 -14.80 28.79
N ASN A 324 0.19 -14.90 28.90
CA ASN A 324 -0.57 -14.52 30.09
C ASN A 324 -0.99 -15.72 30.95
N GLU A 325 -0.70 -16.94 30.50
CA GLU A 325 -0.85 -18.21 31.22
C GLU A 325 0.48 -18.64 31.86
#